data_AF-A0A4Q3SL18-F1
#
_entry.id   AF-A0A4Q3SL18-F1
#
_cell.length_a   1.000
_cell.length_b   1.000
_cell.length_c   1.000
_cell.angle_alpha   90.00
_cell.angle_beta   90.00
_cell.angle_gamma   90.00
#
_symmetry.space_group_name_H-M   'P 1'
#
loop_
_entity.id
_entity.type
_entity.pdbx_description
1 polymer ?
#
loop_
_entity_poly.entity_id
_entity_poly.type
_entity_poly.pdbx_seq_one_letter_code
_entity_poly.pdbx_strand_id
1 'polypeptide(L)'
;FYAEFQLDGDVTEDLHFLLRSTTFTYRNTPGETAPARYNTAGFMGALAPNPTFAYEIASPSSEPRMINIDQRGTDRLTGNQVHILNADWDLGPATLYYVGGIAQYKSKGYSDFDNTARGSYIAGTGPGQVFVPAAANPALLGVPEGTEISTNFTANYLNRNQYFTHELRLTGDDTEKLEWTLGAYFLKSDYNERYWEAMPSVPQLAAPIFGTAPYPAALANPDRAYYQQHNILRQQSVAGFGQATWHVDDVWSLTAGLRYTVDSKRATTQFRYVFWDPRLGAAFESTQQTVVGDIWSQPEYAGRLLKLKNDGYTARLGAEYKPSDDLLAYASYARGYKAGGFTLGDATSNNVTDPETLHAYEAGVKYNFTPELRVQTSVFFYDYRDFQAPITAFNSITGGTFAQFTNIDKSEIYGLELEADWRPVEALWLNAGYTYLHGEIKEFCCAIDN
;
A
#
# COMPACT_ATOMS: atom_id res chain seq x y z
N PHE A 1 -15.03 -10.63 -19.35
CA PHE A 1 -14.62 -10.46 -20.77
C PHE A 1 -13.13 -10.21 -20.79
N TYR A 2 -12.37 -10.91 -21.62
CA TYR A 2 -10.94 -10.76 -21.80
C TYR A 2 -10.64 -10.71 -23.30
N ALA A 3 -9.80 -9.79 -23.72
CA ALA A 3 -9.28 -9.72 -25.07
C ALA A 3 -7.81 -9.29 -25.03
N GLU A 4 -7.02 -9.88 -25.91
CA GLU A 4 -5.61 -9.59 -26.06
C GLU A 4 -5.28 -9.52 -27.56
N PHE A 5 -4.44 -8.54 -27.90
CA PHE A 5 -3.84 -8.37 -29.20
C PHE A 5 -2.32 -8.35 -29.00
N GLN A 6 -1.61 -9.14 -29.79
CA GLN A 6 -0.15 -9.15 -29.83
C GLN A 6 0.29 -8.88 -31.27
N LEU A 7 1.28 -8.01 -31.44
CA LEU A 7 1.98 -7.77 -32.69
C LEU A 7 3.47 -7.92 -32.43
N ASP A 8 4.07 -8.84 -33.16
CA ASP A 8 5.46 -9.26 -33.03
C ASP A 8 6.07 -9.20 -34.43
N GLY A 9 7.28 -8.66 -34.54
CA GLY A 9 8.03 -8.77 -35.78
C GLY A 9 9.30 -7.93 -35.83
N ASP A 10 10.06 -8.21 -36.88
CA ASP A 10 11.30 -7.53 -37.21
C ASP A 10 11.02 -6.34 -38.13
N VAL A 11 11.46 -5.14 -37.73
CA VAL A 11 11.42 -3.92 -38.58
C VAL A 11 12.59 -3.93 -39.57
N THR A 12 13.75 -4.40 -39.11
CA THR A 12 14.97 -4.66 -39.89
C THR A 12 15.60 -5.97 -39.41
N GLU A 13 16.71 -6.40 -40.00
CA GLU A 13 17.45 -7.59 -39.54
C GLU A 13 18.00 -7.46 -38.09
N ASP A 14 18.15 -6.22 -37.61
CA ASP A 14 18.73 -5.91 -36.30
C ASP A 14 17.71 -5.33 -35.29
N LEU A 15 16.48 -5.02 -35.72
CA LEU A 15 15.47 -4.36 -34.88
C LEU A 15 14.19 -5.20 -34.80
N HIS A 16 13.96 -5.75 -33.61
CA HIS A 16 12.78 -6.53 -33.28
C HIS A 16 11.86 -5.75 -32.31
N PHE A 17 10.55 -5.99 -32.39
CA PHE A 17 9.60 -5.46 -31.41
C PHE A 17 8.45 -6.43 -31.11
N LEU A 18 7.95 -6.34 -29.87
CA LEU A 18 6.74 -7.00 -29.41
C LEU A 18 5.81 -5.99 -28.72
N LEU A 19 4.68 -5.72 -29.34
CA LEU A 19 3.57 -4.96 -28.79
C LEU A 19 2.48 -5.89 -28.25
N ARG A 20 2.23 -5.85 -26.95
CA ARG A 20 1.12 -6.54 -26.29
C ARG A 20 0.09 -5.55 -25.78
N SER A 21 -1.16 -5.76 -26.15
CA SER A 21 -2.30 -4.95 -25.76
C SER A 21 -3.38 -5.84 -25.14
N THR A 22 -3.73 -5.60 -23.88
CA THR A 22 -4.74 -6.40 -23.18
C THR A 22 -5.85 -5.52 -22.63
N THR A 23 -7.06 -6.09 -22.61
CA THR A 23 -8.19 -5.52 -21.89
C THR A 23 -9.01 -6.63 -21.27
N PHE A 24 -9.50 -6.39 -20.06
CA PHE A 24 -10.48 -7.28 -19.46
C PHE A 24 -11.43 -6.51 -18.56
N THR A 25 -12.58 -7.11 -18.32
CA THR A 25 -13.54 -6.63 -17.34
C THR A 25 -13.98 -7.81 -16.50
N TYR A 26 -14.08 -7.59 -15.20
CA TYR A 26 -14.75 -8.51 -14.30
C TYR A 26 -15.79 -7.77 -13.48
N ARG A 27 -16.75 -8.56 -13.01
CA ARG A 27 -17.67 -8.19 -11.97
C ARG A 27 -17.66 -9.34 -10.99
N ASN A 28 -17.14 -9.08 -9.80
CA ASN A 28 -17.24 -10.00 -8.69
C ASN A 28 -18.40 -9.51 -7.81
N THR A 29 -19.17 -10.45 -7.30
CA THR A 29 -20.09 -10.18 -6.19
C THR A 29 -19.51 -10.97 -5.04
N PRO A 30 -18.54 -10.40 -4.28
CA PRO A 30 -17.96 -11.07 -3.12
C PRO A 30 -19.05 -11.21 -2.05
N GLY A 31 -19.94 -12.18 -2.24
CA GLY A 31 -20.78 -12.78 -1.22
C GLY A 31 -20.17 -14.06 -0.66
N GLU A 32 -19.00 -14.49 -1.16
CA GLU A 32 -18.37 -15.76 -0.80
C GLU A 32 -16.83 -15.66 -0.72
N THR A 33 -16.28 -14.79 0.12
CA THR A 33 -14.85 -14.86 0.48
C THR A 33 -14.61 -14.45 1.95
N ALA A 34 -14.29 -15.43 2.80
CA ALA A 34 -13.74 -15.31 4.17
C ALA A 34 -12.32 -14.68 4.16
N PRO A 35 -11.73 -14.08 5.24
CA PRO A 35 -11.82 -14.36 6.71
C PRO A 35 -11.92 -13.07 7.59
N ALA A 36 -11.84 -12.98 8.94
CA ALA A 36 -11.59 -13.85 10.10
C ALA A 36 -12.39 -13.33 11.33
N ARG A 37 -12.50 -14.15 12.38
CA ARG A 37 -13.21 -13.84 13.63
C ARG A 37 -12.46 -12.78 14.45
N TYR A 38 -13.24 -11.92 15.10
CA TYR A 38 -12.85 -10.91 16.10
C TYR A 38 -12.34 -9.58 15.52
N ASN A 39 -13.19 -8.56 15.58
CA ASN A 39 -12.74 -7.19 15.75
C ASN A 39 -13.06 -6.76 17.19
N THR A 40 -12.02 -6.57 18.00
CA THR A 40 -12.11 -6.02 19.37
C THR A 40 -11.76 -4.53 19.42
N ALA A 41 -11.58 -3.86 18.28
CA ALA A 41 -11.32 -2.43 18.23
C ALA A 41 -12.62 -1.65 18.01
N GLY A 42 -12.93 -0.76 18.95
CA GLY A 42 -14.04 0.18 18.84
C GLY A 42 -13.79 1.19 17.73
N PHE A 43 -14.74 1.33 16.81
CA PHE A 43 -14.75 2.42 15.83
C PHE A 43 -15.45 3.66 16.40
N MET A 44 -14.88 4.82 16.11
CA MET A 44 -15.35 6.11 16.60
C MET A 44 -16.61 6.59 15.86
N GLY A 45 -17.55 7.17 16.63
CA GLY A 45 -18.45 8.23 16.16
C GLY A 45 -19.62 7.82 15.26
N ALA A 46 -20.80 7.69 15.87
CA ALA A 46 -22.13 7.58 15.28
C ALA A 46 -22.51 6.22 14.64
N LEU A 47 -23.40 5.51 15.36
CA LEU A 47 -24.32 4.46 14.91
C LEU A 47 -23.77 3.08 14.48
N ALA A 48 -22.50 2.74 14.66
CA ALA A 48 -22.05 1.35 14.44
C ALA A 48 -22.29 0.45 15.67
N PRO A 49 -22.86 -0.77 15.53
CA PRO A 49 -23.09 -1.67 16.65
C PRO A 49 -21.78 -2.24 17.20
N ASN A 50 -21.56 -2.06 18.50
CA ASN A 50 -20.48 -2.73 19.25
C ASN A 50 -20.88 -4.20 19.55
N PRO A 51 -19.95 -5.17 19.41
CA PRO A 51 -20.21 -6.60 19.58
C PRO A 51 -20.69 -7.01 20.99
N THR A 52 -20.59 -6.11 21.97
CA THR A 52 -21.11 -6.28 23.35
C THR A 52 -22.63 -6.05 23.41
N PHE A 53 -23.24 -5.44 22.39
CA PHE A 53 -24.66 -5.15 22.34
C PHE A 53 -25.47 -6.33 21.79
N ALA A 54 -25.63 -7.34 22.64
CA ALA A 54 -26.65 -8.39 22.58
C ALA A 54 -27.13 -8.75 21.15
N TYR A 55 -26.32 -9.56 20.46
CA TYR A 55 -26.84 -10.43 19.41
C TYR A 55 -27.77 -11.45 20.10
N GLU A 56 -29.03 -11.09 20.30
CA GLU A 56 -30.04 -11.96 20.95
C GLU A 56 -30.30 -13.25 20.16
N ILE A 57 -29.84 -13.30 18.92
CA ILE A 57 -29.85 -14.49 18.08
C ILE A 57 -28.44 -15.06 18.08
N ALA A 58 -28.26 -16.23 18.70
CA ALA A 58 -27.06 -17.04 18.50
C ALA A 58 -26.82 -17.20 16.99
N SER A 59 -25.61 -16.90 16.54
CA SER A 59 -25.21 -17.03 15.13
C SER A 59 -25.72 -18.36 14.56
N PRO A 60 -26.51 -18.37 13.47
CA PRO A 60 -27.17 -19.58 12.97
C PRO A 60 -26.21 -20.61 12.36
N SER A 61 -24.89 -20.39 12.45
CA SER A 61 -23.93 -21.35 11.92
C SER A 61 -22.80 -21.65 12.89
N SER A 62 -22.73 -22.92 13.31
CA SER A 62 -21.48 -23.57 13.72
C SER A 62 -20.38 -23.48 12.65
N GLU A 63 -20.77 -23.15 11.42
CA GLU A 63 -19.91 -23.17 10.23
C GLU A 63 -19.03 -21.92 10.19
N PRO A 64 -17.70 -22.07 10.27
CA PRO A 64 -16.75 -20.95 10.23
C PRO A 64 -16.67 -20.24 8.87
N ARG A 65 -17.57 -20.58 7.92
CA ARG A 65 -17.61 -20.08 6.54
C ARG A 65 -18.82 -19.19 6.23
N MET A 66 -19.77 -19.01 7.16
CA MET A 66 -20.91 -18.13 6.95
C MET A 66 -20.75 -16.83 7.74
N ILE A 67 -20.87 -15.69 7.07
CA ILE A 67 -20.88 -14.35 7.67
C ILE A 67 -22.32 -13.84 7.60
N ASN A 68 -22.79 -13.26 8.69
CA ASN A 68 -24.04 -12.53 8.71
C ASN A 68 -23.80 -11.16 8.06
N ILE A 69 -24.32 -10.95 6.85
CA ILE A 69 -24.31 -9.67 6.13
C ILE A 69 -25.74 -9.26 5.83
N ASP A 70 -26.04 -7.96 5.86
CA ASP A 70 -27.33 -7.43 5.43
C ASP A 70 -27.24 -6.80 4.01
N GLN A 71 -26.01 -6.57 3.53
CA GLN A 71 -25.70 -6.11 2.18
C GLN A 71 -24.78 -7.06 1.42
N ARG A 72 -25.14 -7.39 0.17
CA ARG A 72 -24.23 -8.11 -0.74
C ARG A 72 -23.26 -7.13 -1.38
N GLY A 73 -21.97 -7.32 -1.13
CA GLY A 73 -20.92 -6.52 -1.76
C GLY A 73 -20.78 -6.79 -3.26
N THR A 74 -20.26 -5.80 -3.99
CA THR A 74 -19.87 -5.93 -5.40
C THR A 74 -18.52 -5.28 -5.63
N ASP A 75 -17.72 -5.86 -6.52
CA ASP A 75 -16.51 -5.24 -7.06
C ASP A 75 -16.53 -5.37 -8.59
N ARG A 76 -16.13 -4.31 -9.27
CA ARG A 76 -16.18 -4.24 -10.72
C ARG A 76 -14.98 -3.49 -11.25
N LEU A 77 -14.26 -4.14 -12.16
CA LEU A 77 -13.21 -3.53 -12.99
C LEU A 77 -13.74 -3.24 -14.39
N THR A 78 -13.58 -2.00 -14.83
CA THR A 78 -13.95 -1.51 -16.17
C THR A 78 -12.87 -0.62 -16.75
N GLY A 79 -12.87 -0.45 -18.07
CA GLY A 79 -11.89 0.42 -18.74
C GLY A 79 -10.44 -0.02 -18.50
N ASN A 80 -10.21 -1.29 -18.14
CA ASN A 80 -8.87 -1.82 -17.96
C ASN A 80 -8.21 -1.98 -19.32
N GLN A 81 -7.10 -1.28 -19.54
CA GLN A 81 -6.32 -1.32 -20.76
C GLN A 81 -4.84 -1.31 -20.38
N VAL A 82 -4.08 -2.26 -20.89
CA VAL A 82 -2.64 -2.35 -20.69
C VAL A 82 -1.98 -2.53 -22.05
N HIS A 83 -1.11 -1.59 -22.41
CA HIS A 83 -0.32 -1.62 -23.64
C HIS A 83 1.15 -1.61 -23.27
N ILE A 84 1.90 -2.61 -23.72
CA ILE A 84 3.33 -2.79 -23.45
C ILE A 84 4.03 -2.99 -24.78
N LEU A 85 5.04 -2.17 -25.05
CA LEU A 85 5.96 -2.31 -26.17
C LEU A 85 7.33 -2.69 -25.62
N ASN A 86 7.83 -3.83 -26.08
CA ASN A 86 9.21 -4.23 -25.95
C ASN A 86 9.85 -4.05 -27.33
N ALA A 87 11.07 -3.52 -27.37
CA ALA A 87 11.87 -3.50 -28.58
C ALA A 87 13.33 -3.73 -28.22
N ASP A 88 14.06 -4.35 -29.12
CA ASP A 88 15.49 -4.58 -29.01
C ASP A 88 16.14 -4.31 -30.36
N TRP A 89 17.26 -3.59 -30.30
CA TRP A 89 18.01 -3.18 -31.48
C TRP A 89 19.46 -3.58 -31.30
N ASP A 90 19.93 -4.52 -32.12
CA ASP A 90 21.34 -4.85 -32.23
C ASP A 90 22.09 -3.72 -32.97
N LEU A 91 23.09 -3.14 -32.31
CA LEU A 91 23.92 -2.08 -32.86
C LEU A 91 25.31 -2.59 -33.26
N GLY A 92 25.58 -3.89 -33.13
CA GLY A 92 26.87 -4.53 -33.31
C GLY A 92 27.56 -4.80 -31.96
N PRO A 93 28.33 -3.85 -31.40
CA PRO A 93 29.02 -4.07 -30.12
C PRO A 93 28.10 -3.93 -28.88
N ALA A 94 26.83 -3.56 -29.08
CA ALA A 94 25.87 -3.37 -28.00
C ALA A 94 24.44 -3.57 -28.50
N THR A 95 23.52 -3.88 -27.59
CA THR A 95 22.08 -3.98 -27.88
C THR A 95 21.34 -2.91 -27.08
N LEU A 96 20.48 -2.15 -27.77
CA LEU A 96 19.56 -1.19 -27.16
C LEU A 96 18.20 -1.85 -26.92
N TYR A 97 17.83 -2.00 -25.66
CA TYR A 97 16.52 -2.46 -25.24
C TYR A 97 15.62 -1.28 -24.86
N TYR A 98 14.37 -1.36 -25.26
CA TYR A 98 13.29 -0.49 -24.81
C TYR A 98 12.16 -1.34 -24.23
N VAL A 99 11.67 -0.94 -23.07
CA VAL A 99 10.42 -1.46 -22.51
C VAL A 99 9.60 -0.28 -22.04
N GLY A 100 8.39 -0.13 -22.56
CA GLY A 100 7.50 0.93 -22.10
C GLY A 100 6.04 0.66 -22.37
N GLY A 101 5.18 1.39 -21.67
CA GLY A 101 3.76 1.11 -21.73
C GLY A 101 2.90 2.03 -20.90
N ILE A 102 1.60 1.84 -21.08
CA ILE A 102 0.54 2.47 -20.31
C ILE A 102 -0.36 1.38 -19.74
N ALA A 103 -0.72 1.52 -18.47
CA ALA A 103 -1.77 0.74 -17.84
C ALA A 103 -2.80 1.70 -17.24
N GLN A 104 -4.09 1.44 -17.47
CA GLN A 104 -5.16 2.19 -16.84
C GLN A 104 -6.33 1.30 -16.47
N TYR A 105 -7.04 1.66 -15.42
CA TYR A 105 -8.29 1.00 -15.05
C TYR A 105 -9.21 1.89 -14.23
N LYS A 106 -10.48 1.49 -14.19
CA LYS A 106 -11.49 2.01 -13.27
C LYS A 106 -12.06 0.85 -12.46
N SER A 107 -11.79 0.82 -11.16
CA SER A 107 -12.44 -0.11 -10.24
C SER A 107 -13.50 0.63 -9.43
N LYS A 108 -14.60 -0.05 -9.12
CA LYS A 108 -15.61 0.46 -8.19
C LYS A 108 -16.27 -0.71 -7.49
N GLY A 109 -16.63 -0.49 -6.25
CA GLY A 109 -17.30 -1.51 -5.47
C GLY A 109 -17.93 -0.94 -4.22
N TYR A 110 -18.68 -1.80 -3.56
CA TYR A 110 -19.15 -1.57 -2.21
C TYR A 110 -19.22 -2.89 -1.46
N SER A 111 -19.15 -2.83 -0.13
CA SER A 111 -19.32 -3.98 0.77
C SER A 111 -20.14 -3.59 1.97
N ASP A 112 -20.70 -4.61 2.63
CA ASP A 112 -21.15 -4.57 4.02
C ASP A 112 -20.01 -4.06 4.92
N PHE A 113 -20.31 -3.25 5.93
CA PHE A 113 -19.29 -2.63 6.79
C PHE A 113 -19.51 -2.88 8.28
N ASP A 114 -20.73 -3.19 8.71
CA ASP A 114 -21.05 -3.51 10.10
C ASP A 114 -20.91 -5.00 10.43
N ASN A 115 -20.74 -5.86 9.42
CA ASN A 115 -20.55 -7.29 9.55
C ASN A 115 -21.67 -7.98 10.35
N THR A 116 -22.91 -7.53 10.17
CA THR A 116 -24.09 -8.21 10.72
C THR A 116 -25.24 -8.28 9.71
N ALA A 117 -26.07 -9.31 9.83
CA ALA A 117 -27.28 -9.51 9.01
C ALA A 117 -28.48 -8.73 9.58
N ARG A 118 -28.27 -7.98 10.66
CA ARG A 118 -29.30 -7.16 11.26
C ARG A 118 -29.46 -5.91 10.40
N GLY A 119 -30.68 -5.60 9.97
CA GLY A 119 -30.96 -4.36 9.24
C GLY A 119 -31.17 -3.13 10.14
N SER A 120 -31.70 -3.33 11.35
CA SER A 120 -31.90 -2.28 12.35
C SER A 120 -32.14 -2.81 13.78
N TYR A 121 -32.11 -1.92 14.76
CA TYR A 121 -32.53 -2.17 16.15
C TYR A 121 -33.21 -0.98 16.80
N ILE A 122 -34.00 -1.22 17.85
CA ILE A 122 -34.64 -0.16 18.62
C ILE A 122 -33.77 0.19 19.83
N ALA A 123 -33.33 1.45 19.93
CA ALA A 123 -32.57 1.95 21.05
C ALA A 123 -33.33 1.79 22.38
N GLY A 124 -32.66 1.27 23.41
CA GLY A 124 -33.17 1.24 24.79
C GLY A 124 -34.10 0.08 25.14
N THR A 125 -34.23 -0.93 24.28
CA THR A 125 -35.18 -2.05 24.48
C THR A 125 -34.55 -3.33 25.07
N GLY A 126 -33.22 -3.37 25.25
CA GLY A 126 -32.50 -4.55 25.76
C GLY A 126 -31.73 -4.32 27.08
N PRO A 127 -31.53 -5.35 27.92
CA PRO A 127 -30.73 -5.25 29.14
C PRO A 127 -29.30 -4.82 28.82
N GLY A 128 -28.83 -3.71 29.42
CA GLY A 128 -27.46 -3.21 29.17
C GLY A 128 -27.27 -2.42 27.88
N GLN A 129 -28.35 -2.11 27.13
CA GLN A 129 -28.32 -1.14 26.03
C GLN A 129 -28.21 0.29 26.54
N VAL A 130 -27.15 0.59 27.26
CA VAL A 130 -26.70 1.95 27.43
C VAL A 130 -25.80 2.22 26.22
N PHE A 131 -26.14 3.22 25.41
CA PHE A 131 -25.16 3.87 24.55
C PHE A 131 -24.17 4.57 25.51
N VAL A 132 -23.12 3.87 25.96
CA VAL A 132 -22.26 4.34 27.07
C VAL A 132 -21.07 5.17 26.54
N PRO A 133 -20.65 6.30 27.18
CA PRO A 133 -21.27 6.98 28.30
C PRO A 133 -21.46 8.50 28.11
N ALA A 134 -22.54 9.00 28.74
CA ALA A 134 -22.68 10.35 29.28
C ALA A 134 -21.57 10.78 30.28
N ALA A 135 -20.46 10.05 30.40
CA ALA A 135 -19.34 10.35 31.30
C ALA A 135 -18.32 11.32 30.70
N ALA A 136 -18.32 11.53 29.38
CA ALA A 136 -17.43 12.50 28.74
C ALA A 136 -18.10 13.87 28.53
N ASN A 137 -19.42 13.92 28.32
CA ASN A 137 -20.16 15.18 28.19
C ASN A 137 -21.68 14.96 28.35
N PRO A 138 -22.32 15.43 29.45
CA PRO A 138 -23.77 15.32 29.64
C PRO A 138 -24.61 16.15 28.64
N ALA A 139 -23.99 16.97 27.80
CA ALA A 139 -24.68 17.69 26.71
C ALA A 139 -24.88 16.84 25.43
N LEU A 140 -24.23 15.68 25.33
CA LEU A 140 -24.42 14.72 24.24
C LEU A 140 -25.66 13.87 24.52
N LEU A 141 -26.78 14.32 23.97
CA LEU A 141 -28.08 13.68 24.14
C LEU A 141 -28.03 12.22 23.63
N GLY A 142 -28.38 11.28 24.50
CA GLY A 142 -28.59 9.89 24.11
C GLY A 142 -29.66 9.81 23.02
N VAL A 143 -29.50 8.85 22.11
CA VAL A 143 -30.54 8.52 21.13
C VAL A 143 -31.83 8.22 21.90
N PRO A 144 -32.98 8.87 21.61
CA PRO A 144 -34.21 8.64 22.35
C PRO A 144 -34.58 7.16 22.38
N GLU A 145 -35.02 6.66 23.53
CA GLU A 145 -35.58 5.31 23.65
C GLU A 145 -36.71 5.13 22.62
N GLY A 146 -36.74 3.97 21.95
CA GLY A 146 -37.69 3.70 20.87
C GLY A 146 -37.22 4.16 19.48
N THR A 147 -36.07 4.83 19.37
CA THR A 147 -35.50 5.19 18.05
C THR A 147 -34.99 3.95 17.32
N GLU A 148 -35.41 3.78 16.08
CA GLU A 148 -34.84 2.77 15.19
C GLU A 148 -33.46 3.23 14.67
N ILE A 149 -32.44 2.44 14.96
CA ILE A 149 -31.07 2.62 14.49
C ILE A 149 -30.84 1.61 13.37
N SER A 150 -30.59 2.12 12.16
CA SER A 150 -30.14 1.30 11.04
C SER A 150 -28.77 0.71 11.34
N THR A 151 -28.61 -0.58 11.05
CA THR A 151 -27.31 -1.25 11.00
C THR A 151 -26.87 -1.50 9.57
N ASN A 152 -27.67 -1.16 8.56
CA ASN A 152 -27.21 -1.21 7.17
C ASN A 152 -26.11 -0.16 6.89
N PHE A 153 -24.85 -0.59 6.96
CA PHE A 153 -23.65 0.21 6.68
C PHE A 153 -22.94 -0.32 5.45
N THR A 154 -22.52 0.59 4.57
CA THR A 154 -21.74 0.24 3.38
C THR A 154 -20.45 1.03 3.31
N ALA A 155 -19.36 0.36 2.97
CA ALA A 155 -18.13 0.99 2.51
C ALA A 155 -18.10 0.94 0.99
N ASN A 156 -17.77 2.06 0.36
CA ASN A 156 -17.87 2.21 -1.09
C ASN A 156 -16.60 2.84 -1.63
N TYR A 157 -16.19 2.46 -2.83
CA TYR A 157 -15.05 3.08 -3.50
C TYR A 157 -15.24 3.22 -5.00
N LEU A 158 -14.49 4.17 -5.56
CA LEU A 158 -14.31 4.39 -6.99
C LEU A 158 -12.89 4.87 -7.26
N ASN A 159 -12.09 4.01 -7.90
CA ASN A 159 -10.71 4.31 -8.23
C ASN A 159 -10.53 4.43 -9.73
N ARG A 160 -9.74 5.41 -10.16
CA ARG A 160 -9.34 5.64 -11.55
C ARG A 160 -7.84 5.86 -11.56
N ASN A 161 -7.11 4.87 -12.05
CA ASN A 161 -5.66 4.85 -11.97
C ASN A 161 -5.07 4.74 -13.37
N GLN A 162 -3.99 5.46 -13.59
CA GLN A 162 -3.19 5.43 -14.81
C GLN A 162 -1.70 5.36 -14.45
N TYR A 163 -0.96 4.57 -15.22
CA TYR A 163 0.47 4.34 -15.06
C TYR A 163 1.12 4.43 -16.43
N PHE A 164 2.23 5.15 -16.51
CA PHE A 164 3.05 5.31 -17.70
C PHE A 164 4.49 5.01 -17.30
N THR A 165 5.13 4.04 -17.96
CA THR A 165 6.50 3.64 -17.66
C THR A 165 7.29 3.50 -18.94
N HIS A 166 8.53 3.98 -18.94
CA HIS A 166 9.46 3.83 -20.06
C HIS A 166 10.86 3.57 -19.51
N GLU A 167 11.52 2.56 -20.03
CA GLU A 167 12.90 2.21 -19.74
C GLU A 167 13.67 2.01 -21.05
N LEU A 168 14.85 2.62 -21.12
CA LEU A 168 15.84 2.40 -22.16
C LEU A 168 17.09 1.82 -21.50
N ARG A 169 17.67 0.77 -22.10
CA ARG A 169 18.91 0.14 -21.65
C ARG A 169 19.80 -0.16 -22.83
N LEU A 170 21.01 0.36 -22.81
CA LEU A 170 22.08 -0.03 -23.72
C LEU A 170 22.97 -1.02 -22.96
N THR A 171 23.12 -2.22 -23.49
CA THR A 171 23.93 -3.27 -22.88
C THR A 171 25.00 -3.74 -23.86
N GLY A 172 26.22 -3.94 -23.38
CA GLY A 172 27.31 -4.50 -24.16
C GLY A 172 28.06 -5.57 -23.38
N ASP A 173 28.69 -6.48 -24.12
CA ASP A 173 29.58 -7.50 -23.61
C ASP A 173 30.86 -7.46 -24.46
N ASP A 174 31.86 -6.74 -23.97
CA ASP A 174 33.14 -6.62 -24.65
C ASP A 174 34.00 -7.84 -24.29
N THR A 175 33.98 -8.85 -25.17
CA THR A 175 34.98 -9.92 -25.24
C THR A 175 35.14 -10.75 -23.95
N GLU A 176 34.03 -11.09 -23.28
CA GLU A 176 34.00 -11.90 -22.04
C GLU A 176 34.68 -11.25 -20.82
N LYS A 177 35.28 -10.06 -20.97
CA LYS A 177 36.00 -9.38 -19.88
C LYS A 177 35.17 -8.34 -19.18
N LEU A 178 34.26 -7.68 -19.90
CA LEU A 178 33.48 -6.58 -19.38
C LEU A 178 32.05 -6.65 -19.88
N GLU A 179 31.15 -6.96 -18.97
CA GLU A 179 29.72 -6.80 -19.17
C GLU A 179 29.29 -5.44 -18.62
N TRP A 180 28.48 -4.69 -19.36
CA TRP A 180 27.99 -3.41 -18.87
C TRP A 180 26.59 -3.08 -19.37
N THR A 181 25.87 -2.29 -18.59
CA THR A 181 24.58 -1.72 -18.98
C THR A 181 24.50 -0.25 -18.56
N LEU A 182 23.89 0.57 -19.38
CA LEU A 182 23.56 1.96 -19.12
C LEU A 182 22.09 2.17 -19.43
N GLY A 183 21.36 2.88 -18.58
CA GLY A 183 19.93 3.04 -18.80
C GLY A 183 19.32 4.31 -18.23
N ALA A 184 18.12 4.59 -18.72
CA ALA A 184 17.27 5.68 -18.28
C ALA A 184 15.87 5.13 -18.02
N TYR A 185 15.23 5.64 -16.96
CA TYR A 185 13.91 5.21 -16.53
C TYR A 185 13.01 6.41 -16.28
N PHE A 186 11.76 6.31 -16.71
CA PHE A 186 10.71 7.27 -16.44
C PHE A 186 9.44 6.55 -15.97
N LEU A 187 8.83 7.06 -14.91
CA LEU A 187 7.51 6.67 -14.45
C LEU A 187 6.66 7.91 -14.19
N LYS A 188 5.39 7.83 -14.59
CA LYS A 188 4.33 8.72 -14.16
C LYS A 188 3.11 7.91 -13.76
N SER A 189 2.54 8.21 -12.60
CA SER A 189 1.29 7.63 -12.13
C SER A 189 0.30 8.71 -11.72
N ASP A 190 -0.95 8.53 -12.10
CA ASP A 190 -2.09 9.31 -11.65
C ASP A 190 -3.05 8.36 -10.92
N TYR A 191 -3.28 8.65 -9.64
CA TYR A 191 -4.20 7.93 -8.76
C TYR A 191 -5.34 8.86 -8.36
N ASN A 192 -6.57 8.37 -8.46
CA ASN A 192 -7.77 9.13 -8.14
C ASN A 192 -8.80 8.20 -7.50
N GLU A 193 -8.90 8.30 -6.18
CA GLU A 193 -9.78 7.48 -5.36
C GLU A 193 -10.87 8.35 -4.75
N ARG A 194 -12.10 7.84 -4.81
CA ARG A 194 -13.17 8.28 -3.94
C ARG A 194 -13.56 7.12 -3.06
N TYR A 195 -13.61 7.36 -1.76
CA TYR A 195 -14.06 6.42 -0.75
C TYR A 195 -15.20 7.07 0.03
N TRP A 196 -16.23 6.32 0.38
CA TRP A 196 -17.27 6.81 1.27
C TRP A 196 -17.95 5.69 2.03
N GLU A 197 -18.34 6.02 3.25
CA GLU A 197 -19.11 5.15 4.12
C GLU A 197 -20.52 5.72 4.24
N ALA A 198 -21.52 4.87 4.03
CA ALA A 198 -22.90 5.30 3.93
C ALA A 198 -23.84 4.42 4.75
N MET A 199 -24.94 5.03 5.19
CA MET A 199 -26.10 4.34 5.74
C MET A 199 -27.25 4.47 4.75
N PRO A 200 -27.33 3.59 3.73
CA PRO A 200 -28.29 3.73 2.64
C PRO A 200 -29.74 3.70 3.12
N SER A 201 -30.04 3.07 4.26
CA SER A 201 -31.39 3.02 4.85
C SER A 201 -31.81 4.29 5.59
N VAL A 202 -30.94 5.29 5.73
CA VAL A 202 -31.18 6.47 6.58
C VAL A 202 -31.45 7.71 5.70
N PRO A 203 -32.72 8.01 5.35
CA PRO A 203 -33.05 9.09 4.42
C PRO A 203 -32.69 10.49 4.93
N GLN A 204 -32.59 10.69 6.24
CA GLN A 204 -32.24 11.95 6.88
C GLN A 204 -30.83 12.42 6.48
N LEU A 205 -29.91 11.48 6.20
CA LEU A 205 -28.57 11.81 5.75
C LEU A 205 -28.53 12.41 4.34
N ALA A 206 -29.60 12.28 3.54
CA ALA A 206 -29.60 12.74 2.14
C ALA A 206 -29.60 14.27 1.99
N ALA A 207 -30.15 14.97 2.97
CA ALA A 207 -30.27 16.43 3.01
C ALA A 207 -29.77 16.94 4.36
N PRO A 208 -28.44 16.97 4.58
CA PRO A 208 -27.88 17.48 5.80
C PRO A 208 -28.22 18.96 5.98
N ILE A 209 -28.15 19.42 7.22
CA ILE A 209 -28.25 20.83 7.57
C ILE A 209 -26.94 21.25 8.23
N PHE A 210 -26.47 22.46 7.96
CA PHE A 210 -25.52 23.09 8.87
C PHE A 210 -26.25 23.46 10.16
N GLY A 211 -25.50 23.58 11.26
CA GLY A 211 -26.05 24.04 12.54
C GLY A 211 -26.91 25.31 12.40
N THR A 212 -27.74 25.59 13.42
CA THR A 212 -28.65 26.74 13.41
C THR A 212 -27.91 28.01 13.00
N ALA A 213 -28.52 28.78 12.08
CA ALA A 213 -28.00 29.97 11.41
C ALA A 213 -26.94 30.79 12.20
N PRO A 214 -25.89 31.31 11.54
CA PRO A 214 -25.88 31.77 10.14
C PRO A 214 -24.88 31.03 9.23
N TYR A 215 -25.11 29.74 8.95
CA TYR A 215 -24.27 28.95 8.04
C TYR A 215 -24.98 28.70 6.70
N PRO A 216 -24.25 28.55 5.58
CA PRO A 216 -24.82 28.27 4.26
C PRO A 216 -25.60 26.95 4.22
N ALA A 217 -26.46 26.76 3.22
CA ALA A 217 -27.15 25.49 3.01
C ALA A 217 -26.15 24.35 2.76
N ALA A 218 -26.35 23.20 3.40
CA ALA A 218 -25.44 22.07 3.22
C ALA A 218 -25.59 21.45 1.82
N LEU A 219 -24.51 20.89 1.30
CA LEU A 219 -24.43 20.21 0.03
C LEU A 219 -25.28 18.94 0.10
N ALA A 220 -25.93 18.62 -1.02
CA ALA A 220 -26.66 17.37 -1.12
C ALA A 220 -25.73 16.18 -0.78
N ASN A 221 -26.32 15.16 -0.16
CA ASN A 221 -25.62 13.93 0.18
C ASN A 221 -26.40 12.73 -0.38
N PRO A 222 -26.53 12.62 -1.72
CA PRO A 222 -27.37 11.61 -2.36
C PRO A 222 -26.95 10.18 -2.00
N ASP A 223 -25.67 9.98 -1.71
CA ASP A 223 -25.11 8.69 -1.29
C ASP A 223 -25.40 8.34 0.18
N ARG A 224 -26.01 9.26 0.95
CA ARG A 224 -26.27 9.12 2.40
C ARG A 224 -25.00 8.77 3.17
N ALA A 225 -23.90 9.35 2.73
CA ALA A 225 -22.58 9.10 3.29
C ALA A 225 -22.42 9.87 4.60
N TYR A 226 -22.03 9.18 5.67
CA TYR A 226 -21.63 9.84 6.91
C TYR A 226 -20.14 10.18 6.89
N TYR A 227 -19.36 9.51 6.04
CA TYR A 227 -17.98 9.84 5.75
C TYR A 227 -17.74 9.78 4.24
N GLN A 228 -17.05 10.79 3.70
CA GLN A 228 -16.58 10.80 2.32
C GLN A 228 -15.13 11.24 2.29
N GLN A 229 -14.40 10.71 1.32
CA GLN A 229 -13.01 11.03 1.07
C GLN A 229 -12.74 11.04 -0.44
N HIS A 230 -11.92 11.98 -0.88
CA HIS A 230 -11.41 12.05 -2.25
C HIS A 230 -9.90 12.29 -2.22
N ASN A 231 -9.14 11.28 -2.63
CA ASN A 231 -7.70 11.35 -2.82
C ASN A 231 -7.34 11.49 -4.28
N ILE A 232 -6.46 12.43 -4.60
CA ILE A 232 -5.81 12.54 -5.89
C ILE A 232 -4.31 12.56 -5.63
N LEU A 233 -3.57 11.65 -6.25
CA LEU A 233 -2.10 11.59 -6.18
C LEU A 233 -1.53 11.55 -7.58
N ARG A 234 -0.51 12.38 -7.81
CA ARG A 234 0.35 12.32 -8.99
C ARG A 234 1.77 12.04 -8.54
N GLN A 235 2.36 11.01 -9.12
CA GLN A 235 3.75 10.63 -8.88
C GLN A 235 4.53 10.65 -10.19
N GLN A 236 5.76 11.16 -10.13
CA GLN A 236 6.73 11.07 -11.22
C GLN A 236 8.07 10.62 -10.65
N SER A 237 8.76 9.73 -11.37
CA SER A 237 10.11 9.27 -11.06
C SER A 237 10.94 9.28 -12.33
N VAL A 238 12.11 9.90 -12.29
CA VAL A 238 13.08 9.90 -13.39
C VAL A 238 14.41 9.40 -12.85
N ALA A 239 15.06 8.48 -13.55
CA ALA A 239 16.35 7.97 -13.14
C ALA A 239 17.30 7.73 -14.30
N GLY A 240 18.59 7.89 -14.03
CA GLY A 240 19.68 7.37 -14.86
C GLY A 240 20.46 6.33 -14.06
N PHE A 241 20.90 5.27 -14.73
CA PHE A 241 21.62 4.18 -14.07
C PHE A 241 22.68 3.55 -14.97
N GLY A 242 23.62 2.86 -14.34
CA GLY A 242 24.59 2.02 -15.01
C GLY A 242 25.16 0.97 -14.07
N GLN A 243 25.60 -0.14 -14.64
CA GLN A 243 26.32 -1.20 -13.95
C GLN A 243 27.35 -1.81 -14.88
N ALA A 244 28.50 -2.19 -14.34
CA ALA A 244 29.51 -2.95 -15.04
C ALA A 244 30.01 -4.10 -14.16
N THR A 245 30.29 -5.24 -14.79
CA THR A 245 30.98 -6.39 -14.20
C THR A 245 32.27 -6.59 -14.96
N TRP A 246 33.39 -6.49 -14.26
CA TRP A 246 34.71 -6.78 -14.80
C TRP A 246 35.15 -8.17 -14.35
N HIS A 247 35.36 -9.06 -15.32
CA HIS A 247 36.01 -10.34 -15.13
C HIS A 247 37.53 -10.11 -15.12
N VAL A 248 38.09 -10.03 -13.91
CA VAL A 248 39.50 -9.70 -13.69
C VAL A 248 40.39 -10.81 -14.25
N ASP A 249 39.97 -12.06 -14.00
CA ASP A 249 40.52 -13.30 -14.52
C ASP A 249 39.40 -14.37 -14.55
N ASP A 250 39.76 -15.64 -14.78
CA ASP A 250 38.81 -16.75 -14.89
C ASP A 250 38.04 -17.05 -13.59
N VAL A 251 38.50 -16.53 -12.44
CA VAL A 251 37.96 -16.87 -11.12
C VAL A 251 37.44 -15.65 -10.36
N TRP A 252 37.84 -14.43 -10.69
CA TRP A 252 37.41 -13.20 -10.02
C TRP A 252 36.54 -12.32 -10.91
N SER A 253 35.38 -11.94 -10.40
CA SER A 253 34.50 -10.95 -11.03
C SER A 253 34.16 -9.84 -10.04
N LEU A 254 34.23 -8.59 -10.51
CA LEU A 254 33.95 -7.40 -9.71
C LEU A 254 32.81 -6.61 -10.36
N THR A 255 31.75 -6.35 -9.61
CA THR A 255 30.58 -5.59 -10.08
C THR A 255 30.47 -4.25 -9.38
N ALA A 256 30.22 -3.19 -10.14
CA ALA A 256 29.90 -1.87 -9.61
C ALA A 256 28.69 -1.29 -10.37
N GLY A 257 27.73 -0.77 -9.63
CA GLY A 257 26.52 -0.15 -10.18
C GLY A 257 26.07 1.07 -9.40
N LEU A 258 25.48 2.03 -10.12
CA LEU A 258 24.94 3.27 -9.57
C LEU A 258 23.68 3.66 -10.32
N ARG A 259 22.68 4.15 -9.59
CA ARG A 259 21.46 4.75 -10.13
C ARG A 259 21.15 6.00 -9.34
N TYR A 260 20.87 7.10 -10.02
CA TYR A 260 20.39 8.34 -9.42
C TYR A 260 18.92 8.55 -9.82
N THR A 261 18.06 8.80 -8.83
CA THR A 261 16.60 8.92 -9.02
C THR A 261 16.13 10.24 -8.45
N VAL A 262 15.21 10.91 -9.18
CA VAL A 262 14.49 12.09 -8.72
C VAL A 262 13.00 11.78 -8.73
N ASP A 263 12.38 11.91 -7.56
CA ASP A 263 10.97 11.64 -7.32
C ASP A 263 10.20 12.93 -7.02
N SER A 264 9.00 13.02 -7.55
CA SER A 264 8.05 14.10 -7.26
C SER A 264 6.68 13.50 -7.00
N LYS A 265 6.08 13.85 -5.86
CA LYS A 265 4.74 13.44 -5.46
C LYS A 265 3.92 14.68 -5.14
N ARG A 266 2.74 14.78 -5.74
CA ARG A 266 1.76 15.83 -5.42
C ARG A 266 0.42 15.17 -5.16
N ALA A 267 -0.16 15.41 -4.00
CA ALA A 267 -1.46 14.89 -3.67
C ALA A 267 -2.41 15.95 -3.12
N THR A 268 -3.69 15.72 -3.33
CA THR A 268 -4.78 16.41 -2.64
C THR A 268 -5.62 15.34 -1.96
N THR A 269 -5.87 15.50 -0.67
CA THR A 269 -6.87 14.72 0.04
C THR A 269 -7.98 15.65 0.50
N GLN A 270 -9.22 15.22 0.37
CA GLN A 270 -10.41 15.94 0.82
C GLN A 270 -11.29 14.96 1.58
N PHE A 271 -11.95 15.43 2.63
CA PHE A 271 -12.87 14.63 3.41
C PHE A 271 -14.09 15.45 3.84
N ARG A 272 -15.18 14.74 4.12
CA ARG A 272 -16.45 15.28 4.61
C ARG A 272 -17.06 14.31 5.61
N TYR A 273 -17.45 14.83 6.77
CA TYR A 273 -18.24 14.10 7.76
C TYR A 273 -19.65 14.66 7.81
N VAL A 274 -20.64 13.78 7.93
CA VAL A 274 -22.04 14.13 8.16
C VAL A 274 -22.48 13.46 9.46
N PHE A 275 -22.72 14.29 10.48
CA PHE A 275 -23.12 13.82 11.80
C PHE A 275 -24.64 13.80 11.95
N TRP A 276 -25.12 12.88 12.79
CA TRP A 276 -26.54 12.83 13.17
C TRP A 276 -26.96 14.03 14.03
N ASP A 277 -26.08 14.46 14.94
CA ASP A 277 -26.29 15.65 15.77
C ASP A 277 -25.42 16.81 15.25
N PRO A 278 -26.00 17.91 14.78
CA PRO A 278 -25.23 19.05 14.28
C PRO A 278 -24.33 19.69 15.36
N ARG A 279 -24.59 19.47 16.65
CA ARG A 279 -23.72 19.94 17.75
C ARG A 279 -22.39 19.19 17.82
N LEU A 280 -22.36 17.94 17.35
CA LEU A 280 -21.12 17.15 17.26
C LEU A 280 -20.21 17.67 16.15
N GLY A 281 -20.78 18.13 15.03
CA GLY A 281 -20.01 18.75 13.94
C GLY A 281 -19.26 20.00 14.39
N ALA A 282 -19.92 20.88 15.17
CA ALA A 282 -19.31 22.09 15.70
C ALA A 282 -18.14 21.81 16.68
N ALA A 283 -18.19 20.71 17.43
CA ALA A 283 -17.08 20.29 18.30
C ALA A 283 -15.90 19.75 17.47
N PHE A 284 -16.17 18.97 16.41
CA PHE A 284 -15.15 18.41 15.50
C PHE A 284 -14.39 19.49 14.72
N GLU A 285 -15.10 20.51 14.22
CA GLU A 285 -14.50 21.67 13.52
C GLU A 285 -13.56 22.47 14.41
N SER A 286 -13.86 22.62 15.70
CA SER A 286 -13.03 23.37 16.65
C SER A 286 -11.68 22.69 16.96
N THR A 287 -11.59 21.36 16.81
CA THR A 287 -10.39 20.57 17.12
C THR A 287 -9.44 20.37 15.93
N GLN A 288 -9.86 20.61 14.69
CA GLN A 288 -9.04 20.39 13.49
C GLN A 288 -8.26 21.63 13.00
N GLN A 289 -8.31 22.75 13.71
CA GLN A 289 -7.68 24.01 13.29
C GLN A 289 -6.14 24.06 13.42
N THR A 290 -5.47 22.98 13.81
CA THR A 290 -3.99 22.95 13.98
C THR A 290 -3.31 21.88 13.11
N VAL A 291 -3.65 21.80 11.83
CA VAL A 291 -2.97 20.93 10.87
C VAL A 291 -2.12 21.79 9.92
N VAL A 292 -0.83 21.47 9.82
CA VAL A 292 0.15 22.23 9.01
C VAL A 292 0.02 21.88 7.51
N GLY A 293 -0.19 22.89 6.67
CA GLY A 293 -0.24 22.79 5.19
C GLY A 293 -1.15 23.84 4.54
N ASP A 294 -1.11 23.94 3.20
CA ASP A 294 -2.04 24.76 2.41
C ASP A 294 -3.45 24.13 2.44
N ILE A 295 -4.16 24.31 3.55
CA ILE A 295 -5.53 23.85 3.76
C ILE A 295 -6.48 24.81 3.05
N TRP A 296 -7.45 24.27 2.32
CA TRP A 296 -8.62 25.02 1.89
C TRP A 296 -9.84 24.42 2.58
N SER A 297 -10.53 25.24 3.37
CA SER A 297 -11.84 24.92 3.92
C SER A 297 -12.92 25.48 2.99
N GLN A 298 -13.69 24.61 2.35
CA GLN A 298 -15.06 24.93 1.97
C GLN A 298 -15.94 24.57 3.17
N PRO A 299 -17.16 25.13 3.31
CA PRO A 299 -17.96 24.97 4.54
C PRO A 299 -18.11 23.53 5.07
N GLU A 300 -17.99 22.49 4.23
CA GLU A 300 -18.18 21.07 4.60
C GLU A 300 -17.12 20.11 4.05
N TYR A 301 -16.09 20.64 3.39
CA TYR A 301 -14.92 19.85 2.99
C TYR A 301 -13.69 20.48 3.61
N ALA A 302 -12.94 19.67 4.35
CA ALA A 302 -11.57 19.97 4.69
C ALA A 302 -10.65 19.18 3.76
N GLY A 303 -9.55 19.80 3.34
CA GLY A 303 -8.61 19.17 2.44
C GLY A 303 -7.21 19.69 2.60
N ARG A 304 -6.25 18.86 2.22
CA ARG A 304 -4.82 19.12 2.35
C ARG A 304 -4.15 18.94 1.00
N LEU A 305 -3.30 19.91 0.64
CA LEU A 305 -2.38 19.80 -0.47
C LEU A 305 -1.01 19.33 0.05
N LEU A 306 -0.51 18.23 -0.52
CA LEU A 306 0.75 17.60 -0.19
C LEU A 306 1.68 17.68 -1.39
N LYS A 307 2.93 18.06 -1.16
CA LYS A 307 3.99 18.08 -2.18
C LYS A 307 5.27 17.55 -1.56
N LEU A 308 5.88 16.58 -2.23
CA LEU A 308 7.20 16.06 -1.90
C LEU A 308 8.04 16.05 -3.18
N LYS A 309 9.30 16.45 -3.04
CA LYS A 309 10.32 16.26 -4.05
C LYS A 309 11.56 15.74 -3.35
N ASN A 310 12.02 14.57 -3.76
CA ASN A 310 13.18 13.92 -3.19
C ASN A 310 14.11 13.47 -4.32
N ASP A 311 15.37 13.31 -3.99
CA ASP A 311 16.35 12.68 -4.85
C ASP A 311 17.27 11.81 -4.01
N GLY A 312 17.91 10.85 -4.67
CA GLY A 312 18.82 9.93 -4.02
C GLY A 312 19.41 8.94 -4.99
N TYR A 313 20.42 8.21 -4.51
CA TYR A 313 21.12 7.21 -5.31
C TYR A 313 21.03 5.82 -4.69
N THR A 314 20.92 4.80 -5.54
CA THR A 314 21.16 3.41 -5.16
C THR A 314 22.49 2.97 -5.74
N ALA A 315 23.25 2.17 -4.99
CA ALA A 315 24.55 1.70 -5.42
C ALA A 315 24.71 0.20 -5.13
N ARG A 316 25.54 -0.47 -5.90
CA ARG A 316 25.94 -1.87 -5.67
C ARG A 316 27.43 -2.02 -5.90
N LEU A 317 28.10 -2.71 -5.00
CA LEU A 317 29.46 -3.22 -5.15
C LEU A 317 29.42 -4.71 -4.84
N GLY A 318 30.05 -5.53 -5.69
CA GLY A 318 30.09 -6.98 -5.52
C GLY A 318 31.45 -7.52 -5.93
N ALA A 319 31.89 -8.56 -5.23
CA ALA A 319 33.03 -9.37 -5.60
C ALA A 319 32.62 -10.83 -5.55
N GLU A 320 32.95 -11.56 -6.61
CA GLU A 320 32.68 -12.98 -6.77
C GLU A 320 34.00 -13.71 -7.01
N TYR A 321 34.14 -14.86 -6.35
CA TYR A 321 35.29 -15.75 -6.44
C TYR A 321 34.82 -17.17 -6.78
N LYS A 322 35.15 -17.63 -7.98
CA LYS A 322 34.81 -18.93 -8.53
C LYS A 322 36.09 -19.73 -8.87
N PRO A 323 36.78 -20.31 -7.87
CA PRO A 323 38.03 -21.06 -8.12
C PRO A 323 37.84 -22.41 -8.84
N SER A 324 36.61 -22.90 -8.93
CA SER A 324 36.24 -24.15 -9.61
C SER A 324 34.76 -24.10 -9.99
N ASP A 325 34.29 -25.04 -10.82
CA ASP A 325 32.86 -25.11 -11.18
C ASP A 325 31.93 -25.49 -10.02
N ASP A 326 32.49 -26.02 -8.93
CA ASP A 326 31.72 -26.45 -7.76
C ASP A 326 31.57 -25.37 -6.68
N LEU A 327 32.38 -24.30 -6.71
CA LEU A 327 32.43 -23.30 -5.64
C LEU A 327 32.28 -21.88 -6.18
N LEU A 328 31.33 -21.14 -5.63
CA LEU A 328 31.19 -19.69 -5.77
C LEU A 328 31.11 -19.05 -4.38
N ALA A 329 32.10 -18.24 -4.03
CA ALA A 329 32.04 -17.35 -2.86
C ALA A 329 31.77 -15.92 -3.34
N TYR A 330 31.02 -15.15 -2.55
CA TYR A 330 30.75 -13.76 -2.89
C TYR A 330 30.65 -12.88 -1.65
N ALA A 331 30.91 -11.59 -1.85
CA ALA A 331 30.60 -10.53 -0.92
C ALA A 331 30.01 -9.35 -1.68
N SER A 332 29.03 -8.67 -1.08
CA SER A 332 28.40 -7.52 -1.70
C SER A 332 28.00 -6.45 -0.68
N TYR A 333 27.97 -5.23 -1.17
CA TYR A 333 27.41 -4.07 -0.52
C TYR A 333 26.39 -3.43 -1.44
N ALA A 334 25.22 -3.11 -0.91
CA ALA A 334 24.19 -2.36 -1.62
C ALA A 334 23.70 -1.19 -0.79
N ARG A 335 23.53 -0.03 -1.44
CA ARG A 335 22.82 1.11 -0.87
C ARG A 335 21.45 1.21 -1.52
N GLY A 336 20.40 1.10 -0.71
CA GLY A 336 19.01 1.34 -1.12
C GLY A 336 18.58 2.78 -0.87
N TYR A 337 17.61 3.24 -1.65
CA TYR A 337 16.95 4.54 -1.48
C TYR A 337 15.46 4.33 -1.75
N LYS A 338 14.64 4.91 -0.89
CA LYS A 338 13.19 4.95 -1.04
C LYS A 338 12.72 6.37 -0.75
N ALA A 339 12.15 7.02 -1.76
CA ALA A 339 11.67 8.39 -1.64
C ALA A 339 10.69 8.56 -0.47
N GLY A 340 10.66 9.76 0.10
CA GLY A 340 9.69 10.15 1.13
C GLY A 340 8.24 9.94 0.65
N GLY A 341 7.34 9.75 1.59
CA GLY A 341 5.95 9.42 1.34
C GLY A 341 5.01 10.19 2.24
N PHE A 342 3.72 10.03 1.97
CA PHE A 342 2.68 10.50 2.87
C PHE A 342 1.48 9.56 2.81
N THR A 343 0.70 9.50 3.88
CA THR A 343 -0.59 8.81 3.84
C THR A 343 -1.68 9.76 3.37
N LEU A 344 -2.65 9.19 2.66
CA LEU A 344 -3.83 9.90 2.19
C LEU A 344 -5.04 9.38 2.97
N GLY A 345 -6.00 10.27 3.25
CA GLY A 345 -7.23 9.91 3.97
C GLY A 345 -7.29 10.21 5.44
N ASP A 346 -6.20 10.67 6.03
CA ASP A 346 -6.20 11.17 7.38
C ASP A 346 -5.98 12.69 7.40
N ALA A 347 -6.86 13.38 8.11
CA ALA A 347 -6.83 14.81 8.32
C ALA A 347 -5.96 15.23 9.51
N THR A 348 -5.65 14.28 10.41
CA THR A 348 -5.35 14.59 11.81
C THR A 348 -3.87 14.66 12.14
N SER A 349 -2.96 14.26 11.24
CA SER A 349 -1.53 14.16 11.56
C SER A 349 -0.58 14.55 10.42
N ASN A 350 0.63 14.96 10.80
CA ASN A 350 1.74 15.19 9.87
C ASN A 350 2.31 13.84 9.40
N ASN A 351 1.58 13.18 8.51
CA ASN A 351 1.95 11.91 7.88
C ASN A 351 2.82 12.14 6.66
N VAL A 352 3.97 12.78 6.84
CA VAL A 352 4.95 13.00 5.77
C VAL A 352 6.27 12.43 6.27
N THR A 353 6.90 11.62 5.45
CA THR A 353 8.20 11.00 5.75
C THR A 353 9.29 11.55 4.85
N ASP A 354 10.50 11.59 5.41
CA ASP A 354 11.73 11.81 4.68
C ASP A 354 12.19 10.51 3.96
N PRO A 355 13.10 10.61 2.98
CA PRO A 355 13.62 9.44 2.28
C PRO A 355 14.30 8.42 3.21
N GLU A 356 14.03 7.15 2.96
CA GLU A 356 14.63 6.02 3.68
C GLU A 356 15.87 5.53 2.92
N THR A 357 16.92 5.18 3.67
CA THR A 357 18.17 4.61 3.13
C THR A 357 18.45 3.26 3.77
N LEU A 358 18.87 2.29 2.95
CA LEU A 358 19.35 0.99 3.40
C LEU A 358 20.84 0.87 3.07
N HIS A 359 21.64 0.40 4.02
CA HIS A 359 22.99 -0.11 3.78
C HIS A 359 22.99 -1.62 4.04
N ALA A 360 23.05 -2.39 2.97
CA ALA A 360 23.00 -3.85 3.01
C ALA A 360 24.39 -4.43 2.74
N TYR A 361 24.85 -5.30 3.63
CA TYR A 361 26.09 -6.03 3.53
C TYR A 361 25.77 -7.52 3.53
N GLU A 362 26.30 -8.25 2.56
CA GLU A 362 26.05 -9.68 2.44
C GLU A 362 27.33 -10.40 2.03
N ALA A 363 27.54 -11.59 2.57
CA ALA A 363 28.57 -12.51 2.13
C ALA A 363 28.03 -13.93 2.15
N GLY A 364 28.40 -14.74 1.16
CA GLY A 364 27.87 -16.08 1.04
C GLY A 364 28.72 -16.99 0.18
N VAL A 365 28.36 -18.27 0.22
CA VAL A 365 28.99 -19.33 -0.52
C VAL A 365 27.92 -20.24 -1.10
N LYS A 366 28.06 -20.58 -2.38
CA LYS A 366 27.34 -21.65 -3.06
C LYS A 366 28.34 -22.75 -3.36
N TYR A 367 28.04 -23.96 -2.94
CA TYR A 367 28.93 -25.10 -3.09
C TYR A 367 28.17 -26.36 -3.53
N ASN A 368 28.65 -26.98 -4.60
CA ASN A 368 28.26 -28.32 -5.02
C ASN A 368 29.20 -29.31 -4.34
N PHE A 369 28.77 -29.93 -3.24
CA PHE A 369 29.57 -30.96 -2.55
C PHE A 369 29.71 -32.23 -3.41
N THR A 370 28.63 -32.57 -4.12
CA THR A 370 28.56 -33.62 -5.16
C THR A 370 27.56 -33.14 -6.24
N PRO A 371 27.47 -33.81 -7.40
CA PRO A 371 26.44 -33.48 -8.40
C PRO A 371 24.99 -33.56 -7.85
N GLU A 372 24.79 -34.33 -6.78
CA GLU A 372 23.51 -34.54 -6.13
C GLU A 372 23.27 -33.67 -4.90
N LEU A 373 24.30 -33.01 -4.34
CA LEU A 373 24.20 -32.19 -3.14
C LEU A 373 24.74 -30.78 -3.39
N ARG A 374 23.81 -29.81 -3.42
CA ARG A 374 24.12 -28.39 -3.48
C ARG A 374 23.74 -27.73 -2.16
N VAL A 375 24.64 -26.91 -1.63
CA VAL A 375 24.41 -26.11 -0.42
C VAL A 375 24.71 -24.65 -0.73
N GLN A 376 23.88 -23.76 -0.19
CA GLN A 376 24.06 -22.32 -0.28
C GLN A 376 23.94 -21.76 1.13
N THR A 377 24.85 -20.87 1.50
CA THR A 377 24.78 -20.18 2.79
C THR A 377 25.17 -18.72 2.63
N SER A 378 24.51 -17.85 3.39
CA SER A 378 24.78 -16.43 3.42
C SER A 378 24.68 -15.89 4.83
N VAL A 379 25.41 -14.82 5.09
CA VAL A 379 25.24 -13.95 6.25
C VAL A 379 24.95 -12.55 5.74
N PHE A 380 24.07 -11.84 6.42
CA PHE A 380 23.64 -10.52 6.02
C PHE A 380 23.51 -9.57 7.21
N PHE A 381 23.77 -8.29 6.97
CA PHE A 381 23.58 -7.20 7.91
C PHE A 381 23.03 -5.97 7.17
N TYR A 382 21.90 -5.46 7.64
CA TYR A 382 21.14 -4.37 7.05
C TYR A 382 21.00 -3.25 8.07
N ASP A 383 21.58 -2.08 7.77
CA ASP A 383 21.42 -0.84 8.54
C ASP A 383 20.43 0.07 7.81
N TYR A 384 19.23 0.19 8.37
CA TYR A 384 18.19 1.10 7.90
C TYR A 384 18.30 2.44 8.61
N ARG A 385 18.27 3.51 7.81
CA ARG A 385 18.18 4.90 8.25
C ARG A 385 16.89 5.53 7.76
N ASP A 386 16.24 6.24 8.67
CA ASP A 386 14.95 6.89 8.43
C ASP A 386 13.90 5.90 7.91
N PHE A 387 13.82 4.72 8.55
CA PHE A 387 12.91 3.65 8.15
C PHE A 387 11.45 4.09 8.22
N GLN A 388 10.74 4.07 7.10
CA GLN A 388 9.37 4.58 7.03
C GLN A 388 8.37 3.54 7.53
N ALA A 389 7.68 3.82 8.64
CA ALA A 389 6.73 2.92 9.27
C ALA A 389 5.41 3.61 9.63
N PRO A 390 4.26 2.92 9.46
CA PRO A 390 3.02 3.30 10.12
C PRO A 390 3.06 2.86 11.59
N ILE A 391 2.86 3.80 12.51
CA ILE A 391 2.79 3.58 13.95
C ILE A 391 1.44 4.02 14.50
N THR A 392 1.11 3.56 15.71
CA THR A 392 0.00 4.12 16.49
C THR A 392 0.56 5.19 17.40
N ALA A 393 0.16 6.44 17.19
CA ALA A 393 0.52 7.58 18.02
C ALA A 393 -0.57 7.90 19.03
N PHE A 394 -0.19 8.51 20.15
CA PHE A 394 -1.09 8.89 21.23
C PHE A 394 -1.10 10.41 21.40
N ASN A 395 -2.28 11.01 21.42
CA ASN A 395 -2.46 12.43 21.72
C ASN A 395 -2.75 12.59 23.22
N SER A 396 -1.78 13.10 23.97
CA SER A 396 -1.90 13.30 25.42
C SER A 396 -2.90 14.37 25.84
N ILE A 397 -3.31 15.25 24.92
CA ILE A 397 -4.31 16.30 25.16
C ILE A 397 -5.73 15.74 25.02
N THR A 398 -5.97 14.91 24.00
CA THR A 398 -7.31 14.35 23.72
C THR A 398 -7.52 12.96 24.31
N GLY A 399 -6.46 12.28 24.76
CA GLY A 399 -6.49 10.89 25.24
C GLY A 399 -6.77 9.85 24.15
N GLY A 400 -6.71 10.25 22.87
CA GLY A 400 -7.00 9.39 21.72
C GLY A 400 -5.73 8.86 21.04
N THR A 401 -5.85 7.68 20.41
CA THR A 401 -4.83 7.12 19.53
C THR A 401 -5.16 7.38 18.06
N PHE A 402 -4.16 7.58 17.21
CA PHE A 402 -4.31 7.78 15.78
C PHE A 402 -3.17 7.11 15.00
N ALA A 403 -3.39 6.82 13.71
CA ALA A 403 -2.34 6.29 12.86
C ALA A 403 -1.39 7.42 12.44
N GLN A 404 -0.09 7.17 12.55
CA GLN A 404 0.93 8.11 12.11
C GLN A 404 1.91 7.41 11.18
N PHE A 405 2.26 8.04 10.06
CA PHE A 405 3.30 7.58 9.15
C PHE A 405 4.56 8.43 9.35
N THR A 406 5.63 7.81 9.82
CA THR A 406 6.84 8.50 10.29
C THR A 406 8.11 7.72 9.95
N ASN A 407 9.26 8.36 10.18
CA ASN A 407 10.58 7.74 10.05
C ASN A 407 11.06 7.27 11.43
N ILE A 408 11.54 6.04 11.48
CA ILE A 408 12.30 5.47 12.60
C ILE A 408 13.77 5.72 12.31
N ASP A 409 14.45 6.48 13.19
CA ASP A 409 15.79 7.02 12.93
C ASP A 409 16.80 5.93 12.54
N LYS A 410 16.79 4.80 13.27
CA LYS A 410 17.68 3.67 12.98
C LYS A 410 17.05 2.32 13.32
N SER A 411 17.13 1.37 12.38
CA SER A 411 16.80 -0.04 12.60
C SER A 411 17.88 -0.95 12.01
N GLU A 412 18.17 -2.06 12.67
CA GLU A 412 19.15 -3.04 12.20
C GLU A 412 18.50 -4.40 12.04
N ILE A 413 18.85 -5.11 10.97
CA ILE A 413 18.44 -6.49 10.73
C ILE A 413 19.69 -7.29 10.34
N TYR A 414 19.91 -8.44 10.97
CA TYR A 414 20.99 -9.33 10.59
C TYR A 414 20.61 -10.78 10.76
N GLY A 415 21.32 -11.65 10.05
CA GLY A 415 20.98 -13.05 10.05
C GLY A 415 21.91 -13.92 9.23
N LEU A 416 21.49 -15.18 9.15
CA LEU A 416 22.13 -16.22 8.37
C LEU A 416 21.06 -17.03 7.65
N GLU A 417 21.33 -17.39 6.41
CA GLU A 417 20.52 -18.32 5.63
C GLU A 417 21.34 -19.54 5.23
N LEU A 418 20.67 -20.69 5.21
CA LEU A 418 21.20 -21.96 4.76
C LEU A 418 20.14 -22.66 3.92
N GLU A 419 20.50 -23.03 2.70
CA GLU A 419 19.68 -23.85 1.82
C GLU A 419 20.47 -25.07 1.37
N ALA A 420 19.82 -26.23 1.33
CA ALA A 420 20.38 -27.47 0.83
C ALA A 420 19.39 -28.16 -0.10
N ASP A 421 19.89 -28.58 -1.25
CA ASP A 421 19.17 -29.35 -2.25
C ASP A 421 19.91 -30.66 -2.46
N TRP A 422 19.28 -31.79 -2.13
CA TRP A 422 19.93 -33.09 -2.06
C TRP A 422 19.12 -34.19 -2.73
N ARG A 423 19.76 -34.93 -3.63
CA ARG A 423 19.20 -36.09 -4.34
C ARG A 423 19.99 -37.36 -4.00
N PRO A 424 19.88 -37.90 -2.77
CA PRO A 424 20.67 -39.06 -2.36
C PRO A 424 20.49 -40.30 -3.26
N VAL A 425 19.30 -40.44 -3.86
CA VAL A 425 18.96 -41.45 -4.88
C VAL A 425 17.97 -40.83 -5.88
N GLU A 426 17.87 -41.38 -7.10
CA GLU A 426 17.02 -40.82 -8.17
C GLU A 426 15.54 -40.64 -7.77
N ALA A 427 15.02 -41.53 -6.92
CA ALA A 427 13.63 -41.50 -6.47
C ALA A 427 13.36 -40.56 -5.27
N LEU A 428 14.40 -39.95 -4.69
CA LEU A 428 14.28 -39.12 -3.49
C LEU A 428 14.97 -37.77 -3.71
N TRP A 429 14.17 -36.70 -3.69
CA TRP A 429 14.65 -35.33 -3.71
C TRP A 429 14.26 -34.64 -2.39
N LEU A 430 15.27 -34.14 -1.68
CA LEU A 430 15.13 -33.46 -0.41
C LEU A 430 15.56 -32.00 -0.59
N ASN A 431 14.73 -31.08 -0.11
CA ASN A 431 15.07 -29.67 -0.02
C ASN A 431 14.92 -29.24 1.45
N ALA A 432 15.89 -28.51 1.97
CA ALA A 432 15.90 -27.99 3.32
C ALA A 432 16.36 -26.53 3.32
N GLY A 433 15.68 -25.71 4.10
CA GLY A 433 16.02 -24.30 4.30
C GLY A 433 15.98 -23.95 5.78
N TYR A 434 16.90 -23.12 6.22
CA TYR A 434 16.94 -22.56 7.56
C TYR A 434 17.37 -21.10 7.51
N THR A 435 16.63 -20.25 8.21
CA THR A 435 16.94 -18.82 8.36
C THR A 435 16.93 -18.46 9.82
N TYR A 436 18.01 -17.82 10.28
CA TYR A 436 18.05 -17.09 11.54
C TYR A 436 18.00 -15.60 11.23
N LEU A 437 17.10 -14.86 11.87
CA LEU A 437 16.94 -13.43 11.68
C LEU A 437 16.71 -12.74 13.02
N HIS A 438 17.45 -11.66 13.24
CA HIS A 438 17.27 -10.76 14.36
C HIS A 438 17.10 -9.34 13.83
N GLY A 439 16.03 -8.67 14.26
CA GLY A 439 15.72 -7.29 13.89
C GLY A 439 15.45 -6.44 15.12
N GLU A 440 15.98 -5.23 15.16
CA GLU A 440 15.86 -4.33 16.30
C GLU A 440 15.77 -2.87 15.86
N ILE A 441 14.86 -2.11 16.48
CA ILE A 441 14.84 -0.64 16.38
C ILE A 441 15.90 -0.11 17.34
N LYS A 442 16.92 0.55 16.81
CA LYS A 442 18.05 1.06 17.61
C LYS A 442 17.79 2.44 18.17
N GLU A 443 17.24 3.32 17.34
CA GLU A 443 16.99 4.71 17.68
C GLU A 443 15.62 5.10 17.14
N PHE A 444 14.76 5.54 18.05
CA PHE A 444 13.46 6.10 17.70
C PHE A 444 13.01 7.03 18.83
N CYS A 445 12.81 8.32 18.54
CA CYS A 445 12.27 9.20 19.56
C CYS A 445 10.87 8.78 19.98
N CYS A 446 10.57 9.05 21.25
CA CYS A 446 9.22 9.33 21.69
C CYS A 446 8.26 8.13 21.61
N ALA A 447 8.80 6.91 21.57
CA ALA A 447 8.05 5.66 21.64
C ALA A 447 7.74 5.27 23.09
N ILE A 448 6.55 4.71 23.31
CA ILE A 448 6.17 4.05 24.56
C ILE A 448 6.06 2.56 24.22
N ASP A 449 6.97 1.76 24.77
CA ASP A 449 6.88 0.30 24.71
C ASP A 449 5.85 -0.14 25.76
N ASN A 450 4.79 -0.84 25.33
CA ASN A 450 3.67 -1.23 26.19
C ASN A 450 3.78 -2.69 26.62
#